data_AF-A0A3D4QFH1-F1
#
_entry.id   AF-A0A3D4QFH1-F1
#
_cell.length_a   1.000
_cell.length_b   1.000
_cell.length_c   1.000
_cell.angle_alpha   90.00
_cell.angle_beta   90.00
_cell.angle_gamma   90.00
#
_symmetry.space_group_name_H-M   'P 1'
#
loop_
_entity.id
_entity.type
_entity.pdbx_description
1 polymer ?
#
loop_
_entity_poly.entity_id
_entity_poly.type
_entity_poly.pdbx_seq_one_letter_code
_entity_poly.pdbx_strand_id
1 'polypeptide(L)'
;DANCFAVSEAADGAAEGAEMVFGVILGTGVGGGIALNGRPVTGRNAIAGEWGHNPLPWPQDDERPGPGCYCGLSGCIETFLSGPALARDHLAATGEDLAPPAIAARAAAGNGDAEASLARYEKRLARALATVINILDPDVIVLGGG
;
A
#
# COMPACT_ATOMS: atom_id res chain seq x y z
N ASP A 1 5.12 -12.97 -5.21
CA ASP A 1 6.15 -12.40 -4.30
C ASP A 1 5.53 -12.00 -2.96
N ALA A 2 4.40 -11.30 -2.92
CA ALA A 2 3.74 -10.86 -1.70
C ALA A 2 3.40 -12.00 -0.72
N ASN A 3 2.98 -13.17 -1.20
CA ASN A 3 2.78 -14.35 -0.35
C ASN A 3 4.09 -14.88 0.27
N CYS A 4 5.19 -14.87 -0.49
CA CYS A 4 6.50 -15.28 0.04
C CYS A 4 7.00 -14.26 1.08
N PHE A 5 6.79 -12.97 0.83
CA PHE A 5 7.09 -11.90 1.78
C PHE A 5 6.29 -12.09 3.08
N ALA A 6 4.96 -12.21 3.01
CA ALA A 6 4.12 -12.38 4.20
C ALA A 6 4.49 -13.64 5.02
N VAL A 7 4.84 -14.75 4.36
CA VAL A 7 5.29 -15.97 5.03
C VAL A 7 6.67 -15.80 5.65
N SER A 8 7.61 -15.14 4.96
CA SER A 8 8.93 -14.85 5.51
C SER A 8 8.82 -14.00 6.78
N GLU A 9 8.01 -12.94 6.75
CA GLU A 9 7.83 -12.06 7.89
C GLU A 9 7.14 -12.75 9.08
N ALA A 10 6.24 -13.70 8.81
CA ALA A 10 5.58 -14.51 9.84
C ALA A 10 6.47 -15.61 10.43
N ALA A 11 7.49 -16.07 9.71
CA ALA A 11 8.34 -17.18 10.14
C ALA A 11 9.44 -16.75 11.10
N ASP A 12 10.20 -15.73 10.75
CA ASP A 12 11.37 -15.24 11.50
C ASP A 12 11.64 -13.73 11.30
N GLY A 13 10.67 -13.00 10.74
CA GLY A 13 10.75 -11.56 10.50
C GLY A 13 9.98 -10.72 11.50
N ALA A 14 9.43 -9.60 11.05
CA ALA A 14 8.77 -8.61 11.91
C ALA A 14 7.46 -9.10 12.56
N ALA A 15 6.94 -10.26 12.14
CA ALA A 15 5.71 -10.87 12.66
C ALA A 15 5.94 -12.27 13.25
N GLU A 16 7.16 -12.57 13.72
CA GLU A 16 7.44 -13.81 14.44
C GLU A 16 6.47 -14.00 15.61
N GLY A 17 5.82 -15.17 15.64
CA GLY A 17 4.85 -15.54 16.68
C GLY A 17 3.42 -15.05 16.47
N ALA A 18 3.14 -14.25 15.43
CA ALA A 18 1.78 -13.87 15.05
C ALA A 18 1.07 -15.01 14.29
N GLU A 19 -0.24 -15.19 14.52
CA GLU A 19 -1.01 -16.22 13.83
C GLU A 19 -1.53 -15.70 12.50
N MET A 20 -2.11 -14.49 12.48
CA MET A 20 -2.65 -13.84 11.28
C MET A 20 -1.81 -12.62 10.89
N VAL A 21 -1.09 -12.75 9.78
CA VAL A 21 -0.21 -11.68 9.27
C VAL A 21 -0.69 -11.20 7.92
N PHE A 22 -0.81 -9.89 7.78
CA PHE A 22 -1.02 -9.24 6.49
C PHE A 22 0.26 -8.51 6.06
N GLY A 23 0.97 -9.07 5.09
CA GLY A 23 2.15 -8.44 4.49
C GLY A 23 1.73 -7.48 3.38
N VAL A 24 2.24 -6.27 3.39
CA VAL A 24 2.01 -5.24 2.38
C VAL A 24 3.34 -4.88 1.73
N ILE A 25 3.35 -4.84 0.40
CA ILE A 25 4.50 -4.34 -0.36
C ILE A 25 4.10 -3.01 -0.99
N LEU A 26 4.83 -1.95 -0.65
CA LEU A 26 4.73 -0.61 -1.24
C LEU A 26 6.01 -0.34 -2.02
N GLY A 27 5.95 -0.30 -3.35
CA GLY A 27 7.13 -0.11 -4.18
C GLY A 27 6.77 0.33 -5.59
N THR A 28 7.34 -0.32 -6.61
CA THR A 28 6.96 -0.08 -8.01
C THR A 28 5.48 -0.33 -8.27
N GLY A 29 4.92 -1.33 -7.59
CA GLY A 29 3.49 -1.60 -7.47
C GLY A 29 3.04 -1.69 -6.01
N VAL A 30 1.83 -2.19 -5.79
CA VAL A 30 1.27 -2.42 -4.46
C VAL A 30 0.66 -3.81 -4.39
N GLY A 31 1.18 -4.62 -3.47
CA GLY A 31 0.74 -5.99 -3.27
C GLY A 31 0.40 -6.28 -1.81
N GLY A 32 -0.44 -7.29 -1.60
CA GLY A 32 -0.74 -7.84 -0.29
C GLY A 32 -0.52 -9.36 -0.26
N GLY A 33 -0.19 -9.88 0.91
CA GLY A 33 -0.07 -11.31 1.17
C GLY A 33 -0.66 -11.64 2.53
N ILE A 34 -1.30 -12.80 2.65
CA ILE A 34 -1.90 -13.25 3.91
C ILE A 34 -1.17 -14.51 4.35
N ALA A 35 -0.67 -14.52 5.58
CA ALA A 35 -0.19 -15.72 6.24
C ALA A 35 -1.08 -16.06 7.45
N LEU A 36 -1.43 -17.34 7.57
CA LEU A 36 -2.13 -17.90 8.72
C LEU A 36 -1.31 -19.05 9.26
N ASN A 37 -0.91 -18.98 10.54
CA ASN A 37 -0.08 -19.99 11.19
C ASN A 37 1.18 -20.33 10.39
N GLY A 38 1.90 -19.29 9.93
CA GLY A 38 3.11 -19.42 9.12
C GLY A 38 2.92 -20.00 7.72
N ARG A 39 1.68 -20.12 7.23
CA ARG A 39 1.36 -20.66 5.90
C ARG A 39 0.63 -19.63 5.04
N PRO A 40 0.92 -19.56 3.73
CA PRO A 40 0.25 -18.61 2.86
C PRO A 40 -1.21 -18.99 2.66
N VAL A 41 -2.11 -18.02 2.74
CA VAL A 41 -3.49 -18.14 2.26
C VAL A 41 -3.50 -17.76 0.79
N THR A 42 -3.57 -18.75 -0.10
CA THR A 42 -3.48 -18.53 -1.55
C THR A 42 -4.85 -18.23 -2.20
N GLY A 43 -5.92 -18.77 -1.64
CA GLY A 43 -7.26 -18.69 -2.20
C GLY A 43 -7.47 -19.55 -3.45
N ARG A 44 -8.73 -19.73 -3.86
CA ARG A 44 -9.13 -20.67 -4.94
C ARG A 44 -8.46 -20.37 -6.29
N ASN A 45 -8.30 -19.09 -6.60
CA ASN A 45 -7.75 -18.64 -7.89
C ASN A 45 -6.32 -18.10 -7.73
N ALA A 46 -5.65 -18.36 -6.59
CA ALA A 46 -4.31 -17.84 -6.29
C ALA A 46 -4.21 -16.29 -6.24
N ILE A 47 -5.31 -15.62 -5.87
CA ILE A 47 -5.42 -14.14 -5.79
C ILE A 47 -5.75 -13.64 -4.37
N ALA A 48 -5.73 -14.51 -3.36
CA ALA A 48 -5.90 -14.03 -1.99
C ALA A 48 -4.74 -13.09 -1.65
N GLY A 49 -5.06 -11.90 -1.13
CA GLY A 49 -4.08 -10.85 -0.88
C GLY A 49 -3.91 -9.83 -2.00
N GLU A 50 -4.58 -9.95 -3.16
CA GLU A 50 -4.58 -8.96 -4.26
C GLU A 50 -5.30 -7.64 -3.90
N TRP A 51 -4.94 -7.08 -2.75
CA TRP A 51 -5.49 -5.89 -2.11
C TRP A 51 -5.25 -4.64 -2.94
N GLY A 52 -4.06 -4.49 -3.54
CA GLY A 52 -3.68 -3.32 -4.35
C GLY A 52 -4.59 -3.05 -5.55
N HIS A 53 -5.28 -4.08 -6.07
CA HIS A 53 -6.22 -3.95 -7.19
C HIS A 53 -7.67 -3.71 -6.78
N ASN A 54 -7.96 -3.56 -5.50
CA ASN A 54 -9.28 -3.11 -5.04
C ASN A 54 -9.40 -1.59 -5.15
N PRO A 55 -10.62 -1.04 -5.34
CA PRO A 55 -10.82 0.41 -5.33
C PRO A 55 -10.38 1.05 -4.02
N LEU A 56 -9.82 2.27 -4.07
CA LEU A 56 -9.53 3.06 -2.89
C LEU A 56 -10.81 3.24 -2.04
N PRO A 57 -10.83 2.84 -0.76
CA PRO A 57 -11.99 3.00 0.09
C PRO A 57 -12.29 4.46 0.42
N TRP A 58 -13.58 4.81 0.46
CA TRP A 58 -14.08 6.16 0.74
C TRP A 58 -13.33 7.27 -0.01
N PRO A 59 -13.26 7.22 -1.35
CA PRO A 59 -12.52 8.22 -2.11
C PRO A 59 -13.23 9.57 -2.04
N GLN A 60 -12.44 10.62 -1.88
CA GLN A 60 -12.88 12.02 -1.91
C GLN A 60 -13.21 12.42 -3.35
N ASP A 61 -13.86 13.58 -3.51
CA ASP A 61 -14.30 14.05 -4.83
C ASP A 61 -13.14 14.28 -5.80
N ASP A 62 -12.00 14.78 -5.31
CA ASP A 62 -10.76 14.96 -6.07
C ASP A 62 -10.01 13.66 -6.38
N GLU A 63 -10.43 12.54 -5.78
CA GLU A 63 -9.86 11.21 -5.99
C GLU A 63 -10.71 10.37 -6.95
N ARG A 64 -11.84 10.91 -7.45
CA ARG A 64 -12.76 10.23 -8.37
C ARG A 64 -12.60 10.73 -9.81
N PRO A 65 -12.66 9.84 -10.82
CA PRO A 65 -12.83 8.38 -10.74
C PRO A 65 -11.55 7.63 -10.34
N GLY A 66 -10.46 8.35 -10.08
CA GLY A 66 -9.13 7.82 -9.81
C GLY A 66 -8.36 7.50 -11.09
N PRO A 67 -7.02 7.32 -11.01
CA PRO A 67 -6.21 6.97 -12.17
C PRO A 67 -6.56 5.58 -12.71
N GLY A 68 -6.38 5.38 -14.02
CA GLY A 68 -6.49 4.06 -14.64
C GLY A 68 -5.44 3.08 -14.11
N CYS A 69 -5.85 1.84 -13.85
CA CYS A 69 -4.98 0.73 -13.49
C CYS A 69 -4.79 -0.19 -14.69
N TYR A 70 -3.63 -0.84 -14.79
CA TYR A 70 -3.36 -1.79 -15.87
C TYR A 70 -4.28 -3.02 -15.84
N CYS A 71 -4.92 -3.30 -14.70
CA CYS A 71 -5.89 -4.38 -14.57
C CYS A 71 -7.20 -4.12 -15.34
N GLY A 72 -7.37 -2.93 -15.93
CA GLY A 72 -8.54 -2.53 -16.71
C GLY A 72 -9.61 -1.76 -15.92
N LEU A 73 -9.39 -1.53 -14.62
CA LEU A 73 -10.25 -0.72 -13.75
C LEU A 73 -9.63 0.65 -13.47
N SER A 74 -10.36 1.52 -12.76
CA SER A 74 -9.86 2.80 -12.28
C SER A 74 -9.88 2.90 -10.76
N GLY A 75 -8.98 3.69 -10.20
CA GLY A 75 -8.96 3.99 -8.77
C GLY A 75 -8.55 2.81 -7.89
N CYS A 76 -7.80 1.84 -8.42
CA CYS A 76 -7.18 0.79 -7.62
C CYS A 76 -6.20 1.41 -6.60
N ILE A 77 -6.12 0.84 -5.39
CA ILE A 77 -5.23 1.28 -4.31
C ILE A 77 -3.78 1.50 -4.80
N GLU A 78 -3.28 0.61 -5.66
CA GLU A 78 -1.94 0.72 -6.27
C GLU A 78 -1.69 2.03 -7.02
N THR A 79 -2.72 2.56 -7.71
CA THR A 79 -2.58 3.77 -8.51
C THR A 79 -2.44 5.03 -7.67
N PHE A 80 -2.63 4.90 -6.35
CA PHE A 80 -2.42 5.93 -5.34
C PHE A 80 -1.20 5.66 -4.44
N LEU A 81 -0.88 4.39 -4.16
CA LEU A 81 0.09 4.02 -3.12
C LEU A 81 1.42 3.46 -3.62
N SER A 82 1.57 3.23 -4.93
CA SER A 82 2.89 2.88 -5.49
C SER A 82 3.84 4.08 -5.46
N GLY A 83 5.16 3.85 -5.48
CA GLY A 83 6.18 4.88 -5.59
C GLY A 83 5.95 5.80 -6.80
N PRO A 84 5.71 5.27 -8.02
CA PRO A 84 5.32 6.08 -9.17
C PRO A 84 4.04 6.90 -8.93
N ALA A 85 3.07 6.38 -8.18
CA ALA A 85 1.87 7.14 -7.83
C ALA A 85 2.16 8.31 -6.88
N LEU A 86 3.01 8.11 -5.86
CA LEU A 86 3.44 9.18 -4.96
C LEU A 86 4.20 10.29 -5.70
N ALA A 87 5.12 9.92 -6.59
CA ALA A 87 5.86 10.89 -7.40
C ALA A 87 4.91 11.70 -8.31
N ARG A 88 3.96 11.03 -8.98
CA ARG A 88 2.94 11.72 -9.80
C ARG A 88 2.04 12.65 -8.99
N ASP A 89 1.60 12.22 -7.81
CA ASP A 89 0.76 13.04 -6.92
C ASP A 89 1.51 14.29 -6.45
N HIS A 90 2.79 14.15 -6.10
CA HIS A 90 3.64 15.28 -5.74
C HIS A 90 3.81 16.26 -6.90
N LEU A 91 4.23 15.77 -8.06
CA LEU A 91 4.38 16.59 -9.27
C LEU A 91 3.08 17.33 -9.63
N ALA A 92 1.92 16.66 -9.55
CA ALA A 92 0.64 17.29 -9.84
C ALA A 92 0.27 18.39 -8.85
N ALA A 93 0.65 18.26 -7.58
CA ALA A 93 0.31 19.22 -6.53
C ALA A 93 1.29 20.40 -6.44
N THR A 94 2.57 20.18 -6.77
CA THR A 94 3.65 21.15 -6.50
C THR A 94 4.33 21.67 -7.77
N GLY A 95 4.22 20.93 -8.87
CA GLY A 95 4.97 21.18 -10.10
C GLY A 95 6.42 20.67 -10.05
N GLU A 96 6.84 20.02 -8.97
CA GLU A 96 8.20 19.48 -8.82
C GLU A 96 8.26 17.99 -9.11
N ASP A 97 9.16 17.59 -10.02
CA ASP A 97 9.40 16.18 -10.33
C ASP A 97 10.46 15.61 -9.38
N LEU A 98 10.01 14.83 -8.39
CA LEU A 98 10.86 14.22 -7.38
C LEU A 98 10.59 12.72 -7.24
N ALA A 99 11.66 11.96 -7.05
CA ALA A 99 11.55 10.56 -6.67
C ALA A 99 11.00 10.41 -5.23
N PRO A 100 10.28 9.32 -4.90
CA PRO A 100 9.71 9.10 -3.57
C PRO A 100 10.68 9.26 -2.40
N PRO A 101 11.93 8.74 -2.45
CA PRO A 101 12.88 8.94 -1.35
C PRO A 101 13.25 10.41 -1.13
N ALA A 102 13.27 11.22 -2.20
CA ALA A 102 13.54 12.64 -2.10
C ALA A 102 12.34 13.41 -1.51
N ILE A 103 11.12 13.01 -1.83
CA ILE A 103 9.90 13.54 -1.20
C ILE A 103 9.95 13.25 0.31
N ALA A 104 10.22 12.00 0.70
CA ALA A 104 10.34 11.62 2.10
C ALA A 104 11.46 12.39 2.83
N ALA A 105 12.64 12.51 2.22
CA ALA A 105 13.75 13.26 2.81
C ALA A 105 13.43 14.75 3.00
N ARG A 106 12.73 15.37 2.04
CA ARG A 106 12.31 16.78 2.16
C ARG A 106 11.24 16.98 3.24
N ALA A 107 10.29 16.05 3.34
CA ALA A 107 9.30 16.05 4.41
C ALA A 107 9.95 15.83 5.79
N ALA A 108 10.99 15.02 5.89
CA ALA A 108 11.75 14.89 7.14
C ALA A 108 12.51 16.18 7.50
N ALA A 109 12.79 17.03 6.51
CA ALA A 109 13.48 18.31 6.67
C ALA A 109 12.54 19.52 6.88
N GLY A 110 11.22 19.32 6.97
CA GLY A 110 10.26 20.41 7.22
C GLY A 110 9.79 21.15 5.96
N ASN A 111 9.88 20.53 4.78
CA ASN A 111 9.31 21.08 3.56
C ASN A 111 7.79 20.84 3.48
N GLY A 112 7.01 21.90 3.62
CA GLY A 112 5.55 21.84 3.68
C GLY A 112 4.87 21.15 2.49
N ASP A 113 5.41 21.30 1.28
CA ASP A 113 4.83 20.68 0.08
C ASP A 113 5.05 19.15 0.07
N ALA A 114 6.24 18.71 0.46
CA ALA A 114 6.56 17.29 0.63
C ALA A 114 5.76 16.67 1.79
N GLU A 115 5.63 17.36 2.92
CA GLU A 115 4.76 16.93 4.02
C GLU A 115 3.30 16.81 3.58
N ALA A 116 2.79 17.77 2.80
CA ALA A 116 1.43 17.71 2.29
C ALA A 116 1.20 16.51 1.35
N SER A 117 2.18 16.18 0.51
CA SER A 117 2.15 14.97 -0.32
C SER A 117 2.12 13.69 0.52
N LEU A 118 2.98 13.57 1.53
CA LEU A 118 2.97 12.40 2.42
C LEU A 118 1.67 12.31 3.23
N ALA A 119 1.14 13.42 3.73
CA ALA A 119 -0.12 13.43 4.46
C ALA A 119 -1.30 12.94 3.60
N ARG A 120 -1.33 13.26 2.30
CA ARG A 120 -2.33 12.69 1.38
C ARG A 120 -2.12 11.19 1.18
N TYR A 121 -0.86 10.78 0.98
CA TYR A 121 -0.48 9.37 0.83
C TYR A 121 -0.90 8.54 2.06
N GLU A 122 -0.57 8.99 3.27
CA GLU A 122 -0.91 8.35 4.54
C GLU A 122 -2.43 8.22 4.74
N LYS A 123 -3.21 9.26 4.41
CA LYS A 123 -4.67 9.18 4.48
C LYS A 123 -5.26 8.14 3.52
N ARG A 124 -4.65 7.96 2.36
CA ARG A 124 -5.05 6.91 1.39
C ARG A 124 -4.65 5.53 1.90
N LEU A 125 -3.44 5.39 2.44
CA LEU A 125 -2.94 4.14 3.04
C LEU A 125 -3.81 3.71 4.22
N ALA A 126 -4.16 4.63 5.12
CA ALA A 126 -5.01 4.36 6.27
C ALA A 126 -6.40 3.83 5.86
N ARG A 127 -7.06 4.49 4.89
CA ARG A 127 -8.36 4.03 4.36
C ARG A 127 -8.24 2.66 3.69
N ALA A 128 -7.16 2.43 2.95
CA ALA A 128 -6.92 1.17 2.27
C ALA A 128 -6.66 0.02 3.27
N LEU A 129 -5.90 0.25 4.34
CA LEU A 129 -5.64 -0.77 5.37
C LEU A 129 -6.85 -1.03 6.26
N ALA A 130 -7.68 -0.01 6.51
CA ALA A 130 -8.88 -0.14 7.35
C ALA A 130 -9.86 -1.21 6.84
N THR A 131 -9.96 -1.42 5.52
CA THR A 131 -10.81 -2.48 4.97
C THR A 131 -10.28 -3.87 5.26
N VAL A 132 -8.96 -4.04 5.25
CA VAL A 132 -8.32 -5.32 5.62
C VAL A 132 -8.48 -5.57 7.11
N ILE A 133 -8.26 -4.56 7.94
CA ILE A 133 -8.46 -4.66 9.40
C ILE A 133 -9.90 -5.10 9.70
N ASN A 134 -10.90 -4.46 9.10
CA ASN A 134 -12.31 -4.79 9.38
C ASN A 134 -12.74 -6.19 8.92
N ILE A 135 -12.06 -6.80 7.95
CA ILE A 135 -12.47 -8.08 7.34
C ILE A 135 -11.61 -9.24 7.84
N LEU A 136 -10.30 -9.01 7.97
CA LEU A 136 -9.31 -10.03 8.31
C LEU A 136 -8.88 -9.95 9.77
N ASP A 137 -8.91 -8.76 10.39
CA ASP A 137 -8.45 -8.50 11.75
C ASP A 137 -7.07 -9.13 12.07
N PRO A 138 -6.01 -8.78 11.31
CA PRO A 138 -4.71 -9.40 11.49
C PRO A 138 -4.04 -8.96 12.79
N ASP A 139 -3.32 -9.89 13.42
CA ASP A 139 -2.49 -9.62 14.59
C ASP A 139 -1.43 -8.56 14.26
N VAL A 140 -0.85 -8.65 13.05
CA VAL A 140 0.21 -7.76 12.57
C VAL A 140 0.03 -7.45 11.09
N ILE A 141 0.22 -6.17 10.75
CA ILE A 141 0.43 -5.71 9.37
C ILE A 141 1.91 -5.37 9.21
N VAL A 142 2.60 -6.04 8.29
CA VAL A 142 4.02 -5.78 8.01
C VAL A 142 4.13 -4.99 6.70
N LEU A 143 4.75 -3.81 6.78
CA LEU A 143 5.01 -2.98 5.61
C LEU A 143 6.44 -3.25 5.11
N GLY A 144 6.55 -3.72 3.87
CA GLY A 144 7.80 -3.86 3.13
C GLY A 144 7.75 -3.11 1.81
N GLY A 145 8.82 -3.26 1.02
CA GLY A 145 9.03 -2.48 -0.20
C GLY A 145 9.97 -1.29 0.04
N GLY A 146 10.04 -0.36 -0.91
CA GLY A 146 11.09 0.67 -0.99
C GLY A 146 10.57 2.07 -1.29
#